data_AF-A0A947FMW7-F1
#
_entry.id   AF-A0A947FMW7-F1
#
_cell.length_a   1.000
_cell.length_b   1.000
_cell.length_c   1.000
_cell.angle_alpha   90.00
_cell.angle_beta   90.00
_cell.angle_gamma   90.00
#
_symmetry.space_group_name_H-M   'P 1'
#
loop_
_entity.id
_entity.type
_entity.pdbx_description
1 polymer ?
#
loop_
_entity_poly.entity_id
_entity_poly.type
_entity_poly.pdbx_seq_one_letter_code
_entity_poly.pdbx_strand_id
1 'polypeptide(L)'
;MMLTSRDILLFVIVFGLIAATGFLQSWNVALGILNMGLISAIMALGVNMQWGYAGLFNVGVMGFVALGGLGAVIVAMPPVGEAWAAGGLRVVGGLLIGLATIVAAVLAWSRLAAGLTRTLGMIAILIVGFFVFRAVFDAGVDTVEAIDPATTGYLGGLG
;
A
#
# COMPACT_ATOMS: atom_id res chain seq x y z
N MET A 1 -19.29 28.04 7.10
CA MET A 1 -18.27 28.12 8.16
C MET A 1 -18.04 29.59 8.46
N MET A 2 -18.43 30.08 9.64
CA MET A 2 -18.18 31.47 10.02
C MET A 2 -16.74 31.56 10.54
N LEU A 3 -15.88 32.33 9.88
CA LEU A 3 -14.54 32.64 10.36
C LEU A 3 -14.65 33.29 11.74
N THR A 4 -14.06 32.65 12.75
CA THR A 4 -14.02 33.25 14.08
C THR A 4 -12.91 34.30 14.14
N SER A 5 -13.02 35.29 15.04
CA SER A 5 -11.98 36.31 15.22
C SER A 5 -10.61 35.69 15.54
N ARG A 6 -10.60 34.50 16.16
CA ARG A 6 -9.39 33.73 16.43
C ARG A 6 -8.76 33.18 15.16
N ASP A 7 -9.56 32.64 14.23
CA ASP A 7 -9.05 32.10 12.97
C ASP A 7 -8.40 33.19 12.12
N ILE A 8 -9.06 34.36 12.05
CA ILE A 8 -8.54 35.54 11.34
C ILE A 8 -7.21 35.99 11.97
N LEU A 9 -7.14 36.05 13.30
CA LEU A 9 -5.90 36.39 14.01
C LEU A 9 -4.76 35.42 13.69
N LEU A 10 -5.03 34.11 13.66
CA LEU A 10 -4.03 33.10 13.34
C LEU A 10 -3.49 33.24 11.91
N PHE A 11 -4.36 33.50 10.93
CA PHE A 11 -3.94 33.76 9.55
C PHE A 11 -3.05 34.99 9.43
N VAL A 12 -3.41 36.09 10.11
CA VAL A 12 -2.62 37.33 10.11
C VAL A 12 -1.25 37.11 10.75
N ILE A 13 -1.19 36.38 11.87
CA ILE A 13 0.09 36.05 12.54
C ILE A 13 0.98 35.23 11.61
N VAL A 14 0.45 34.17 10.98
CA VAL A 14 1.23 33.31 10.08
C VAL A 14 1.74 34.09 8.87
N PHE A 15 0.90 34.92 8.25
CA PHE A 15 1.30 35.75 7.13
C PHE A 15 2.37 36.78 7.53
N GLY A 16 2.22 37.37 8.72
CA GLY A 16 3.20 38.25 9.33
C GLY A 16 4.55 37.56 9.57
N LEU A 17 4.55 36.33 10.06
CA LEU A 17 5.76 35.53 10.26
C LEU A 17 6.47 35.21 8.94
N ILE A 18 5.73 34.82 7.90
CA ILE A 18 6.31 34.57 6.56
C ILE A 18 6.93 35.85 5.98
N ALA A 19 6.24 36.99 6.12
CA ALA A 19 6.78 38.28 5.68
C ALA A 19 8.03 38.66 6.48
N ALA A 20 8.03 38.47 7.79
CA ALA A 20 9.22 38.68 8.64
C ALA A 20 10.39 37.80 8.18
N THR A 21 10.16 36.53 7.83
CA THR A 21 11.22 35.68 7.25
C THR A 21 11.76 36.24 5.93
N GLY A 22 10.91 36.85 5.11
CA GLY A 22 11.32 37.53 3.87
C GLY A 22 12.27 38.70 4.11
N PHE A 23 11.99 39.51 5.13
CA PHE A 23 12.83 40.66 5.51
C PHE A 23 14.07 40.29 6.33
N LEU A 24 13.99 39.30 7.22
CA LEU A 24 15.05 38.93 8.16
C LEU A 24 16.03 37.89 7.60
N GLN A 25 15.58 37.02 6.69
CA GLN A 25 16.42 35.96 6.11
C GLN A 25 16.59 36.17 4.60
N SER A 26 15.56 35.84 3.83
CA SER A 26 15.50 36.11 2.39
C SER A 26 14.11 35.80 1.84
N TRP A 27 13.74 36.47 0.75
CA TRP A 27 12.52 36.16 0.01
C TRP A 27 12.49 34.74 -0.55
N ASN A 28 13.64 34.16 -0.91
CA ASN A 28 13.70 32.78 -1.41
C ASN A 28 13.29 31.76 -0.32
N VAL A 29 13.75 31.94 0.92
CA VAL A 29 13.38 31.08 2.04
C VAL A 29 11.89 31.26 2.40
N ALA A 30 11.41 32.50 2.44
CA ALA A 30 10.00 32.78 2.73
C ALA A 30 9.06 32.16 1.68
N LEU A 31 9.39 32.29 0.39
CA LEU A 31 8.64 31.66 -0.70
C LEU A 31 8.75 30.13 -0.67
N GLY A 32 9.90 29.58 -0.25
CA GLY A 32 10.06 28.13 -0.03
C GLY A 32 9.15 27.61 1.08
N ILE A 33 9.05 28.32 2.20
CA ILE A 33 8.12 27.97 3.30
C ILE A 33 6.67 28.05 2.83
N LEU A 34 6.31 29.11 2.10
CA LEU A 34 4.97 29.24 1.53
C LEU A 34 4.65 28.09 0.57
N ASN A 35 5.59 27.74 -0.32
CA ASN A 35 5.44 26.64 -1.27
C ASN A 35 5.20 25.31 -0.55
N MET A 36 6.03 24.98 0.45
CA MET A 36 5.84 23.76 1.25
C MET A 36 4.54 23.77 2.05
N GLY A 37 4.12 24.92 2.57
CA GLY A 37 2.84 25.08 3.26
C GLY A 37 1.65 24.82 2.34
N LEU A 38 1.67 25.36 1.11
CA LEU A 38 0.62 25.15 0.11
C LEU A 38 0.55 23.68 -0.33
N ILE A 39 1.69 23.05 -0.61
CA ILE A 39 1.75 21.62 -0.94
C ILE A 39 1.17 20.80 0.22
N SER A 40 1.56 21.10 1.45
CA SER A 40 1.05 20.41 2.65
C SER A 40 -0.45 20.62 2.85
N ALA A 41 -0.98 21.80 2.57
CA ALA A 41 -2.41 22.09 2.65
C ALA A 41 -3.21 21.26 1.62
N ILE A 42 -2.71 21.15 0.39
CA ILE A 42 -3.33 20.32 -0.65
C ILE A 42 -3.27 18.83 -0.26
N MET A 43 -2.12 18.35 0.23
CA MET A 43 -1.99 16.97 0.73
C MET A 43 -2.96 16.68 1.88
N ALA A 44 -3.07 17.59 2.84
CA ALA A 44 -4.01 17.47 3.96
C ALA A 44 -5.47 17.46 3.48
N LEU A 45 -5.83 18.28 2.50
CA LEU A 45 -7.16 18.24 1.87
C LEU A 45 -7.42 16.89 1.20
N GLY A 46 -6.45 16.37 0.44
CA GLY A 46 -6.54 15.05 -0.20
C GLY A 46 -6.77 13.93 0.81
N VAL A 47 -6.01 13.93 1.92
CA VAL A 47 -6.19 12.95 3.01
C VAL A 47 -7.56 13.08 3.68
N ASN A 48 -8.02 14.32 3.95
CA ASN A 48 -9.34 14.54 4.56
C ASN A 48 -10.49 14.14 3.65
N MET A 49 -10.36 14.34 2.33
CA MET A 49 -11.34 13.85 1.35
C MET A 49 -11.35 12.32 1.27
N GLN A 50 -10.18 11.69 1.31
CA GLN A 50 -10.10 10.22 1.38
C GLN A 50 -10.73 9.68 2.66
N TRP A 51 -10.59 10.36 3.81
CA TRP A 51 -11.31 9.98 5.03
C TRP A 51 -12.83 10.09 4.88
N GLY A 52 -13.32 11.15 4.24
CA GLY A 52 -14.75 11.39 4.05
C GLY A 52 -15.45 10.42 3.08
N TYR A 53 -14.73 9.91 2.08
CA TYR A 53 -15.32 9.04 1.04
C TYR A 53 -14.81 7.60 1.02
N ALA A 54 -13.54 7.36 1.36
CA ALA A 54 -12.88 6.06 1.30
C ALA A 54 -12.56 5.48 2.70
N GLY A 55 -12.71 6.27 3.77
CA GLY A 55 -12.35 5.89 5.13
C GLY A 55 -10.83 5.78 5.36
N LEU A 56 -10.43 5.66 6.63
CA LEU A 56 -9.03 5.49 7.06
C LEU A 56 -8.41 4.16 6.56
N PHE A 57 -9.26 3.16 6.31
CA PHE A 57 -8.87 1.79 6.00
C PHE A 57 -8.98 1.53 4.50
N ASN A 58 -8.11 2.18 3.71
CA ASN A 58 -8.10 2.04 2.26
C ASN A 58 -7.19 0.91 1.75
N VAL A 59 -7.37 -0.30 2.30
CA VAL A 59 -6.66 -1.50 1.83
C VAL A 59 -7.14 -1.92 0.44
N GLY A 60 -8.41 -1.66 0.12
CA GLY A 60 -9.01 -2.02 -1.16
C GLY A 60 -8.40 -1.27 -2.35
N VAL A 61 -8.25 0.06 -2.28
CA VAL A 61 -7.69 0.83 -3.42
C VAL A 61 -6.22 0.50 -3.61
N MET A 62 -5.42 0.38 -2.55
CA MET A 62 -4.01 -0.05 -2.68
C MET A 62 -3.90 -1.45 -3.29
N GLY A 63 -4.80 -2.37 -2.91
CA GLY A 63 -4.89 -3.69 -3.53
C GLY A 63 -5.20 -3.62 -5.04
N PHE A 64 -6.17 -2.80 -5.46
CA PHE A 64 -6.49 -2.63 -6.88
C PHE A 64 -5.39 -1.91 -7.66
N VAL A 65 -4.69 -0.96 -7.04
CA VAL A 65 -3.50 -0.31 -7.65
C VAL A 65 -2.41 -1.36 -7.87
N ALA A 66 -2.14 -2.22 -6.89
CA ALA A 66 -1.17 -3.30 -7.02
C ALA A 66 -1.56 -4.31 -8.13
N LEU A 67 -2.84 -4.70 -8.19
CA LEU A 67 -3.37 -5.56 -9.26
C LEU A 67 -3.28 -4.89 -10.64
N GLY A 68 -3.55 -3.58 -10.72
CA GLY A 68 -3.39 -2.81 -11.95
C GLY A 68 -1.94 -2.74 -12.42
N GLY A 69 -1.00 -2.52 -11.49
CA GLY A 69 0.43 -2.56 -11.77
C GLY A 69 0.90 -3.94 -12.25
N LEU A 70 0.47 -5.01 -11.57
CA LEU A 70 0.73 -6.39 -12.00
C LEU A 70 0.18 -6.66 -13.41
N GLY A 71 -1.04 -6.21 -13.70
CA GLY A 71 -1.65 -6.35 -15.02
C GLY A 71 -0.86 -5.65 -16.12
N ALA A 72 -0.37 -4.44 -15.86
CA ALA A 72 0.48 -3.72 -16.81
C ALA A 72 1.78 -4.47 -17.12
N VAL A 73 2.44 -5.05 -16.10
CA VAL A 73 3.65 -5.87 -16.29
C VAL A 73 3.35 -7.15 -17.05
N ILE A 74 2.25 -7.85 -16.70
CA ILE A 74 1.84 -9.10 -17.35
C ILE A 74 1.65 -8.93 -18.86
N VAL A 75 1.10 -7.80 -19.29
CA VAL A 75 0.76 -7.52 -20.70
C VAL A 75 1.89 -6.86 -21.47
N ALA A 76 2.67 -5.97 -20.84
CA ALA A 76 3.61 -5.11 -21.57
C ALA A 76 5.06 -5.60 -21.56
N MET A 77 5.43 -6.53 -20.67
CA MET A 77 6.81 -7.00 -20.54
C MET A 77 7.00 -8.39 -21.15
N PRO A 78 8.16 -8.67 -21.77
CA PRO A 78 8.50 -10.04 -22.15
C PRO A 78 8.65 -10.92 -20.90
N PRO A 79 8.37 -12.24 -21.00
CA PRO A 79 8.62 -13.18 -19.91
C PRO A 79 10.11 -13.34 -19.64
N VAL A 80 10.52 -13.33 -18.36
CA VAL A 80 11.91 -13.57 -17.96
C VAL A 80 12.09 -15.07 -17.66
N GLY A 81 12.52 -15.83 -18.67
CA GLY A 81 12.60 -17.30 -18.59
C GLY A 81 13.42 -17.82 -17.41
N GLU A 82 14.55 -17.18 -17.09
CA GLU A 82 15.41 -17.57 -15.97
C GLU A 82 14.71 -17.38 -14.62
N ALA A 83 14.02 -16.26 -14.42
CA ALA A 83 13.21 -15.98 -13.22
C ALA A 83 12.06 -16.99 -13.06
N TRP A 84 11.39 -17.34 -14.17
CA TRP A 84 10.34 -18.37 -14.18
C TRP A 84 10.87 -19.75 -13.79
N ALA A 85 12.05 -20.13 -14.29
CA ALA A 85 12.69 -21.40 -13.96
C ALA A 85 13.14 -21.48 -12.49
N ALA A 86 13.62 -20.36 -11.93
CA ALA A 86 14.14 -20.34 -10.56
C ALA A 86 13.04 -20.32 -9.48
N GLY A 87 12.00 -19.50 -9.66
CA GLY A 87 11.00 -19.28 -8.62
C GLY A 87 9.55 -19.20 -9.10
N GLY A 88 9.28 -19.18 -10.41
CA GLY A 88 7.94 -19.00 -10.96
C GLY A 88 6.90 -19.99 -10.41
N LEU A 89 7.24 -21.28 -10.37
CA LEU A 89 6.33 -22.30 -9.83
C LEU A 89 6.06 -22.12 -8.33
N ARG A 90 7.06 -21.66 -7.56
CA ARG A 90 6.91 -21.39 -6.12
C ARG A 90 6.08 -20.14 -5.86
N VAL A 91 6.26 -19.08 -6.65
CA VAL A 91 5.43 -17.87 -6.57
C VAL A 91 3.96 -18.21 -6.86
N VAL A 92 3.69 -18.93 -7.94
CA VAL A 92 2.32 -19.37 -8.28
C VAL A 92 1.76 -20.32 -7.22
N GLY A 93 2.55 -21.29 -6.76
CA GLY A 93 2.17 -22.19 -5.68
C GLY A 93 1.85 -21.46 -4.37
N GLY A 94 2.64 -20.45 -4.02
CA GLY A 94 2.39 -19.56 -2.89
C GLY A 94 1.06 -18.85 -3.02
N LEU A 95 0.77 -18.22 -4.17
CA LEU A 95 -0.53 -17.58 -4.42
C LEU A 95 -1.71 -18.56 -4.28
N LEU A 96 -1.57 -19.79 -4.78
CA LEU A 96 -2.59 -20.84 -4.64
C LEU A 96 -2.79 -21.26 -3.17
N ILE A 97 -1.72 -21.36 -2.38
CA ILE A 97 -1.79 -21.62 -0.93
C ILE A 97 -2.51 -20.48 -0.21
N GLY A 98 -2.21 -19.22 -0.58
CA GLY A 98 -2.89 -18.04 -0.06
C GLY A 98 -4.40 -18.10 -0.34
N LEU A 99 -4.78 -18.39 -1.59
CA LEU A 99 -6.17 -18.57 -1.99
C LEU A 99 -6.84 -19.73 -1.23
N ALA A 100 -6.18 -20.88 -1.13
CA ALA A 100 -6.68 -22.05 -0.41
C ALA A 100 -6.89 -21.75 1.09
N THR A 101 -6.01 -20.95 1.71
CA THR A 101 -6.15 -20.50 3.10
C THR A 101 -7.40 -19.64 3.28
N ILE A 102 -7.65 -18.70 2.38
CA ILE A 102 -8.86 -17.86 2.40
C ILE A 102 -10.12 -18.72 2.26
N VAL A 103 -10.14 -19.63 1.28
CA VAL A 103 -11.26 -20.55 1.07
C VAL A 103 -11.48 -21.43 2.31
N ALA A 104 -10.43 -21.98 2.90
CA ALA A 104 -10.51 -22.78 4.13
C ALA A 104 -11.08 -21.96 5.30
N ALA A 105 -10.67 -20.70 5.47
CA ALA A 105 -11.21 -19.82 6.50
C ALA A 105 -12.70 -19.52 6.31
N VAL A 106 -13.14 -19.27 5.07
CA VAL A 106 -14.56 -19.05 4.71
C VAL A 106 -15.39 -20.31 4.95
N LEU A 107 -14.86 -21.49 4.57
CA LEU A 107 -15.52 -22.77 4.81
C LEU A 107 -15.60 -23.07 6.31
N ALA A 108 -14.55 -22.80 7.09
CA ALA A 108 -14.57 -22.94 8.54
C ALA A 108 -15.62 -22.03 9.18
N TRP A 109 -15.73 -20.77 8.73
CA TRP A 109 -16.74 -19.85 9.24
C TRP A 109 -18.17 -20.29 8.92
N SER A 110 -18.40 -20.83 7.72
CA SER A 110 -19.73 -21.25 7.27
C SER A 110 -20.16 -22.63 7.76
N ARG A 111 -19.22 -23.53 8.08
CA ARG A 111 -19.52 -24.93 8.45
C ARG A 111 -19.38 -25.23 9.94
N LEU A 112 -18.60 -24.47 10.71
CA LEU A 112 -18.44 -24.70 12.14
C LEU A 112 -19.61 -24.10 12.94
N ALA A 113 -20.01 -24.80 14.00
CA ALA A 113 -21.03 -24.32 14.92
C ALA A 113 -20.64 -22.97 15.54
N ALA A 114 -21.60 -22.07 15.67
CA ALA A 114 -21.36 -20.75 16.23
C ALA A 114 -20.83 -20.85 17.68
N GLY A 115 -19.69 -20.21 17.94
CA GLY A 115 -19.04 -20.23 19.25
C GLY A 115 -17.54 -20.05 19.16
N LEU A 116 -16.87 -20.32 20.28
CA LEU A 116 -15.42 -20.16 20.42
C LEU A 116 -14.62 -21.07 19.47
N THR A 117 -15.13 -22.27 19.19
CA THR A 117 -14.51 -23.24 18.27
C THR A 117 -14.43 -22.71 16.84
N ARG A 118 -15.47 -22.04 16.33
CA ARG A 118 -15.47 -21.38 15.03
C ARG A 118 -14.43 -20.27 14.97
N THR A 119 -14.42 -19.39 15.97
CA THR A 119 -13.48 -18.26 16.02
C THR A 119 -12.03 -18.73 16.12
N LEU A 120 -11.73 -19.66 17.05
CA LEU A 120 -10.39 -20.22 17.20
C LEU A 120 -9.95 -21.03 15.99
N GLY A 121 -10.85 -21.82 15.39
CA GLY A 121 -10.56 -22.59 14.19
C GLY A 121 -10.22 -21.69 13.00
N MET A 122 -11.01 -20.64 12.77
CA MET A 122 -10.72 -19.64 11.74
C MET A 122 -9.38 -18.93 11.99
N ILE A 123 -9.13 -18.47 13.22
CA ILE A 123 -7.87 -17.82 13.58
C ILE A 123 -6.68 -18.76 13.35
N ALA A 124 -6.80 -20.03 13.78
CA ALA A 124 -5.75 -21.03 13.58
C ALA A 124 -5.46 -21.27 12.09
N ILE A 125 -6.50 -21.40 11.26
CA ILE A 125 -6.36 -21.54 9.81
C ILE A 125 -5.64 -20.34 9.21
N LEU A 126 -6.03 -19.11 9.59
CA LEU A 126 -5.41 -17.90 9.08
C LEU A 126 -3.94 -17.78 9.50
N ILE A 127 -3.61 -18.07 10.76
CA ILE A 127 -2.24 -18.01 11.27
C ILE A 127 -1.36 -19.07 10.58
N VAL A 128 -1.79 -20.34 10.59
CA VAL A 128 -1.03 -21.44 9.98
C VAL A 128 -0.89 -21.20 8.48
N GLY A 129 -1.99 -20.87 7.80
CA GLY A 129 -1.98 -20.61 6.37
C GLY A 129 -1.10 -19.41 6.00
N PHE A 130 -1.05 -18.36 6.82
CA PHE A 130 -0.14 -17.22 6.62
C PHE A 130 1.33 -17.64 6.66
N PHE A 131 1.74 -18.45 7.64
CA PHE A 131 3.13 -18.92 7.72
C PHE A 131 3.48 -19.88 6.58
N VAL A 132 2.58 -20.79 6.20
CA VAL A 132 2.79 -21.69 5.07
C VAL A 132 2.87 -20.90 3.75
N PHE A 133 1.99 -19.92 3.56
CA PHE A 133 2.02 -18.99 2.43
C PHE A 133 3.37 -18.28 2.34
N ARG A 134 3.82 -17.63 3.42
CA ARG A 134 5.10 -16.90 3.42
C ARG A 134 6.29 -17.82 3.16
N ALA A 135 6.32 -19.00 3.78
CA ALA A 135 7.44 -19.92 3.59
C ALA A 135 7.62 -20.36 2.12
N VAL A 136 6.52 -20.48 1.36
CA VAL A 136 6.58 -20.86 -0.07
C VAL A 136 6.74 -19.64 -0.97
N PHE A 137 5.98 -18.58 -0.72
CA PHE A 137 5.95 -17.39 -1.56
C PHE A 137 7.24 -16.58 -1.42
N ASP A 138 7.69 -16.28 -0.20
CA ASP A 138 8.92 -15.49 0.03
C ASP A 138 10.14 -16.24 -0.51
N ALA A 139 10.22 -17.56 -0.29
CA ALA A 139 11.29 -18.39 -0.88
C ALA A 139 11.25 -18.44 -2.41
N GLY A 140 10.09 -18.20 -3.03
CA GLY A 140 9.97 -18.04 -4.48
C GLY A 140 10.43 -16.66 -4.94
N VAL A 141 10.02 -15.60 -4.25
CA VAL A 141 10.43 -14.22 -4.53
C VAL A 141 11.94 -14.05 -4.38
N ASP A 142 12.54 -14.55 -3.30
CA ASP A 142 13.98 -14.47 -3.07
C ASP A 142 14.78 -15.12 -4.21
N THR A 143 14.29 -16.25 -4.75
CA THR A 143 14.94 -16.91 -5.89
C THR A 143 14.76 -16.17 -7.22
N VAL A 144 13.67 -15.42 -7.38
CA VAL A 144 13.42 -14.59 -8.56
C VAL A 144 14.28 -13.33 -8.49
N GLU A 145 14.29 -12.65 -7.35
CA GLU A 145 15.03 -11.40 -7.15
C GLU A 145 16.55 -11.61 -7.19
N ALA A 146 17.03 -12.84 -6.88
CA ALA A 146 18.43 -13.19 -7.05
C ALA A 146 18.90 -13.20 -8.52
N ILE A 147 17.99 -13.22 -9.49
CA ILE A 147 18.31 -13.23 -10.93
C ILE A 147 18.36 -11.79 -11.44
N ASP A 148 19.59 -11.32 -11.62
CA ASP A 148 19.93 -9.97 -12.07
C ASP A 148 19.07 -8.89 -11.38
N PRO A 149 19.29 -8.64 -10.07
CA PRO A 149 18.44 -7.78 -9.26
C PRO A 149 18.32 -6.34 -9.78
N ALA A 150 19.31 -5.90 -10.58
CA ALA A 150 19.38 -4.55 -11.11
C ALA A 150 18.52 -4.37 -12.39
N THR A 151 18.22 -5.45 -13.11
CA THR A 151 17.51 -5.37 -14.40
C THR A 151 16.27 -6.26 -14.51
N THR A 152 16.26 -7.45 -13.88
CA THR A 152 15.17 -8.45 -14.00
C THR A 152 14.73 -9.06 -12.66
N GLY A 153 14.71 -8.28 -11.58
CA GLY A 153 14.20 -8.72 -10.26
C GLY A 153 12.70 -9.02 -10.18
N TYR A 154 12.07 -9.50 -11.26
CA TYR A 154 10.66 -9.86 -11.37
C TYR A 154 10.47 -10.89 -12.50
N LEU A 155 9.32 -11.57 -12.52
CA LEU A 155 9.04 -12.67 -13.47
C LEU A 155 8.87 -12.23 -14.94
N GLY A 156 8.78 -10.93 -15.22
CA GLY A 156 8.35 -10.43 -16.53
C GLY A 156 6.85 -10.58 -16.77
N GLY A 157 6.43 -10.42 -18.02
CA GLY A 157 5.05 -10.64 -18.43
C GLY A 157 4.76 -12.08 -18.85
N LEU A 158 3.59 -12.30 -19.46
CA LEU A 158 3.15 -13.63 -19.94
C LEU A 158 3.25 -13.79 -21.47
N GLY A 159 3.68 -12.76 -22.19
CA GLY A 159 3.82 -12.77 -23.66
C GLY A 159 2.98 -11.71 -24.34
#